data_AF-A0A0M7CMR6-F1
#
_entry.id   AF-A0A0M7CMR6-F1
#
_cell.length_a   1.000
_cell.length_b   1.000
_cell.length_c   1.000
_cell.angle_alpha   90.00
_cell.angle_beta   90.00
_cell.angle_gamma   90.00
#
_symmetry.space_group_name_H-M   'P 1'
#
loop_
_entity.id
_entity.type
_entity.pdbx_description
1 polymer ?
#
loop_
_entity_poly.entity_id
_entity_poly.type
_entity_poly.pdbx_seq_one_letter_code
_entity_poly.pdbx_strand_id
1 'polypeptide(L)'
;MTVRRFSCALGAALSLSALAGAPARAAVLCTVVADAADGRIVFQQGTQAACAERYTPASTFKLPIALMGADAGILQGPHAPVWNYQPGYPDWGGDAWRQPTDPARWIKYSVVWYSQLTARALGQERFQRYASAFQYGNEDVSGEPGKHNGLDGAWINSSLRISPLEQLAFLRKLVNRQLPLKPAAYDLAETLFDAGEAGGWRLYGKTGTGSPGGNGVYTPDNAYGWFVGWARKDGRQLVFARLLQDEKATRPNAGLRARDDLMRDWPAMADAPRQ
;
A
#
# COMPACT_ATOMS: atom_id res chain seq x y z
N MET A 1 23.91 -83.86 -5.87
CA MET A 1 24.78 -82.69 -6.10
C MET A 1 24.08 -81.70 -7.02
N THR A 2 23.43 -80.74 -6.37
CA THR A 2 23.15 -79.34 -6.73
C THR A 2 23.01 -78.92 -8.21
N VAL A 3 21.76 -78.64 -8.60
CA VAL A 3 21.37 -77.91 -9.82
C VAL A 3 21.45 -76.39 -9.54
N ARG A 4 22.22 -75.65 -10.34
CA ARG A 4 22.25 -74.17 -10.32
C ARG A 4 21.13 -73.61 -11.20
N ARG A 5 20.20 -72.85 -10.61
CA ARG A 5 19.24 -72.01 -11.35
C ARG A 5 19.81 -70.59 -11.46
N PHE A 6 19.92 -70.08 -12.68
CA PHE A 6 20.12 -68.65 -12.95
C PHE A 6 18.75 -67.98 -13.02
N SER A 7 18.51 -66.97 -12.20
CA SER A 7 17.35 -66.08 -12.32
C SER A 7 17.82 -64.71 -12.78
N CYS A 8 17.36 -64.32 -13.97
CA CYS A 8 17.51 -63.01 -14.57
C CYS A 8 16.46 -62.08 -13.97
N ALA A 9 16.86 -61.00 -13.31
CA ALA A 9 15.93 -59.97 -12.81
C ALA A 9 16.05 -58.72 -13.70
N LEU A 10 15.06 -58.52 -14.56
CA LEU A 10 14.84 -57.25 -15.28
C LEU A 10 14.30 -56.22 -14.28
N GLY A 11 15.11 -55.23 -13.92
CA GLY A 11 14.67 -54.07 -13.16
C GLY A 11 14.02 -53.04 -14.07
N ALA A 12 12.70 -52.85 -13.94
CA ALA A 12 11.99 -51.75 -14.58
C ALA A 12 12.25 -50.44 -13.81
N ALA A 13 12.92 -49.49 -14.44
CA ALA A 13 13.12 -48.16 -13.89
C ALA A 13 11.85 -47.31 -14.13
N LEU A 14 11.05 -47.13 -13.08
CA LEU A 14 10.00 -46.11 -13.05
C LEU A 14 10.64 -44.73 -12.83
N SER A 15 10.75 -43.95 -13.89
CA SER A 15 11.09 -42.54 -13.83
C SER A 15 9.91 -41.75 -13.22
N LEU A 16 10.01 -41.44 -11.92
CA LEU A 16 9.17 -40.42 -11.30
C LEU A 16 9.57 -39.04 -11.85
N SER A 17 8.83 -38.57 -12.85
CA SER A 17 8.86 -37.16 -13.24
C SER A 17 8.18 -36.35 -12.14
N ALA A 18 8.98 -35.78 -11.23
CA ALA A 18 8.49 -34.81 -10.27
C ALA A 18 8.03 -33.56 -11.02
N LEU A 19 6.71 -33.38 -11.14
CA LEU A 19 6.09 -32.11 -11.51
C LEU A 19 6.39 -31.11 -10.39
N ALA A 20 7.51 -30.40 -10.50
CA ALA A 20 7.78 -29.23 -9.67
C ALA A 20 6.72 -28.16 -10.01
N GLY A 21 5.70 -28.02 -9.15
CA GLY A 21 4.72 -26.94 -9.28
C GLY A 21 5.45 -25.60 -9.28
N ALA A 22 5.18 -24.75 -10.27
CA ALA A 22 5.71 -23.40 -10.31
C ALA A 22 5.36 -22.70 -8.99
N PRO A 23 6.31 -21.96 -8.36
CA PRO A 23 6.00 -21.22 -7.15
C PRO A 23 4.85 -20.26 -7.45
N ALA A 24 3.82 -20.24 -6.60
CA ALA A 24 2.72 -19.28 -6.70
C ALA A 24 3.34 -17.87 -6.69
N ARG A 25 3.27 -17.17 -7.84
CA ARG A 25 3.93 -15.89 -8.02
C ARG A 25 2.91 -14.78 -7.83
N ALA A 26 3.32 -13.75 -7.11
CA ALA A 26 2.60 -12.49 -7.15
C ALA A 26 2.84 -11.82 -8.51
N ALA A 27 1.78 -11.49 -9.23
CA ALA A 27 1.86 -10.73 -10.46
C ALA A 27 2.00 -9.24 -10.14
N VAL A 28 2.98 -8.57 -10.73
CA VAL A 28 3.03 -7.10 -10.72
C VAL A 28 1.94 -6.60 -11.68
N LEU A 29 0.89 -5.99 -11.14
CA LEU A 29 -0.19 -5.41 -11.94
C LEU A 29 0.25 -4.09 -12.55
N CYS A 30 0.87 -3.23 -11.74
CA CYS A 30 1.43 -1.97 -12.19
C CYS A 30 2.60 -1.55 -11.29
N THR A 31 3.69 -1.10 -11.91
CA THR A 31 4.68 -0.23 -11.27
C THR A 31 4.83 0.99 -12.16
N VAL A 32 4.58 2.17 -11.62
CA VAL A 32 4.72 3.43 -12.35
C VAL A 32 5.49 4.44 -11.52
N VAL A 33 6.44 5.12 -12.16
CA VAL A 33 7.25 6.19 -11.58
C VAL A 33 7.17 7.39 -12.50
N ALA A 34 6.98 8.58 -11.96
CA ALA A 34 6.94 9.82 -12.73
C ALA A 34 7.77 10.92 -12.07
N ASP A 35 8.26 11.84 -12.89
CA ASP A 35 8.84 13.08 -12.40
C ASP A 35 7.76 13.95 -11.77
N ALA A 36 8.01 14.44 -10.56
CA ALA A 36 7.01 15.18 -9.81
C ALA A 36 6.69 16.54 -10.45
N ALA A 37 7.67 17.16 -11.12
CA ALA A 37 7.56 18.51 -11.65
C ALA A 37 6.58 18.56 -12.83
N ASP A 38 6.82 17.74 -13.85
CA ASP A 38 6.06 17.75 -15.10
C ASP A 38 5.08 16.58 -15.24
N GLY A 39 5.22 15.52 -14.45
CA GLY A 39 4.37 14.33 -14.50
C GLY A 39 4.77 13.33 -15.58
N ARG A 40 5.90 13.54 -16.26
CA ARG A 40 6.42 12.62 -17.25
C ARG A 40 6.74 11.28 -16.60
N ILE A 41 6.20 10.20 -17.15
CA ILE A 41 6.51 8.84 -16.71
C ILE A 41 7.97 8.54 -17.01
N VAL A 42 8.72 8.13 -15.99
CA VAL A 42 10.14 7.73 -16.11
C VAL A 42 10.29 6.21 -16.19
N PHE A 43 9.33 5.48 -15.63
CA PHE A 43 9.27 4.03 -15.67
C PHE A 43 7.83 3.56 -15.60
N GLN A 44 7.49 2.55 -16.42
CA GLN A 44 6.22 1.84 -16.32
C GLN A 44 6.40 0.35 -16.60
N GLN A 45 5.85 -0.47 -15.72
CA GLN A 45 5.60 -1.89 -15.91
C GLN A 45 4.10 -2.13 -15.69
N GLY A 46 3.47 -2.85 -16.61
CA GLY A 46 2.02 -3.01 -16.64
C GLY A 46 1.39 -2.22 -17.79
N THR A 47 0.22 -2.67 -18.26
CA THR A 47 -0.49 -1.99 -19.36
C THR A 47 -1.09 -0.68 -18.87
N GLN A 48 -1.37 0.23 -19.81
CA GLN A 48 -2.09 1.47 -19.48
C GLN A 48 -3.42 1.18 -18.76
N ALA A 49 -4.15 0.16 -19.20
CA ALA A 49 -5.40 -0.25 -18.58
C ALA A 49 -5.18 -0.75 -17.14
N ALA A 50 -4.19 -1.61 -16.91
CA ALA A 50 -3.88 -2.12 -15.56
C ALA A 50 -3.45 -1.00 -14.60
N CYS A 51 -2.66 -0.03 -15.08
CA CYS A 51 -2.27 1.12 -14.27
C CYS A 51 -3.39 2.16 -14.08
N ALA A 52 -4.48 2.09 -14.85
CA ALA A 52 -5.67 2.93 -14.71
C ALA A 52 -6.81 2.26 -13.93
N GLU A 53 -6.72 0.96 -13.64
CA GLU A 53 -7.71 0.23 -12.85
C GLU A 53 -7.68 0.66 -11.38
N ARG A 54 -8.86 0.86 -10.79
CA ARG A 54 -8.99 1.35 -9.41
C ARG A 54 -9.20 0.21 -8.42
N TYR A 55 -8.45 0.24 -7.32
CA TYR A 55 -8.59 -0.68 -6.19
C TYR A 55 -8.86 0.10 -4.91
N THR A 56 -9.19 -0.58 -3.81
CA THR A 56 -9.24 0.12 -2.53
C THR A 56 -7.81 0.52 -2.14
N PRO A 57 -7.59 1.74 -1.64
CA PRO A 57 -6.25 2.17 -1.25
C PRO A 57 -5.70 1.42 -0.04
N ALA A 58 -6.56 0.72 0.73
CA ALA A 58 -6.20 0.06 1.96
C ALA A 58 -5.41 1.02 2.88
N SER A 59 -4.31 0.55 3.47
CA SER A 59 -3.52 1.36 4.38
C SER A 59 -2.71 2.49 3.73
N THR A 60 -2.67 2.60 2.39
CA THR A 60 -2.07 3.79 1.74
C THR A 60 -2.86 5.06 2.03
N PHE A 61 -4.16 4.94 2.28
CA PHE A 61 -5.03 6.06 2.62
C PHE A 61 -4.70 6.73 3.97
N LYS A 62 -3.82 6.12 4.78
CA LYS A 62 -3.26 6.77 5.98
C LYS A 62 -2.51 8.06 5.64
N LEU A 63 -1.93 8.19 4.45
CA LEU A 63 -1.27 9.42 4.00
C LEU A 63 -2.27 10.58 3.86
N PRO A 64 -3.36 10.45 3.07
CA PRO A 64 -4.47 11.40 3.10
C PRO A 64 -5.01 11.69 4.50
N ILE A 65 -5.29 10.67 5.33
CA ILE A 65 -5.81 10.87 6.70
C ILE A 65 -4.83 11.69 7.55
N ALA A 66 -3.52 11.45 7.43
CA ALA A 66 -2.50 12.19 8.17
C ALA A 66 -2.49 13.66 7.78
N LEU A 67 -2.58 13.96 6.47
CA LEU A 67 -2.67 15.33 5.95
C LEU A 67 -3.93 16.05 6.47
N MET A 68 -5.09 15.38 6.41
CA MET A 68 -6.36 15.92 6.92
C MET A 68 -6.29 16.18 8.43
N GLY A 69 -5.79 15.22 9.19
CA GLY A 69 -5.69 15.31 10.64
C GLY A 69 -4.72 16.39 11.10
N ALA A 70 -3.58 16.54 10.40
CA ALA A 70 -2.60 17.59 10.68
C ALA A 70 -3.15 18.98 10.36
N ASP A 71 -3.76 19.16 9.19
CA ASP A 71 -4.35 20.44 8.78
C ASP A 71 -5.48 20.90 9.72
N ALA A 72 -6.27 19.92 10.19
CA ALA A 72 -7.32 20.09 11.18
C ALA A 72 -6.81 20.37 12.61
N GLY A 73 -5.51 20.19 12.89
CA GLY A 73 -4.93 20.30 14.23
C GLY A 73 -5.23 19.11 15.15
N ILE A 74 -5.76 18.01 14.61
CA ILE A 74 -6.00 16.75 15.35
C ILE A 74 -4.67 16.04 15.61
N LEU A 75 -3.80 16.00 14.61
CA LEU A 75 -2.43 15.47 14.73
C LEU A 75 -1.49 16.66 14.94
N GLN A 76 -0.82 16.70 16.09
CA GLN A 76 -0.04 17.86 16.53
C GLN A 76 1.47 17.68 16.28
N GLY A 77 1.89 16.45 15.96
CA GLY A 77 3.27 16.11 15.65
C GLY A 77 3.44 14.60 15.52
N PRO A 78 4.66 14.09 15.32
CA PRO A 78 4.90 12.65 15.15
C PRO A 78 4.57 11.83 16.41
N HIS A 79 4.58 12.48 17.59
CA HIS A 79 4.37 11.83 18.89
C HIS A 79 3.14 12.34 19.64
N ALA A 80 2.25 13.09 18.98
CA ALA A 80 1.05 13.64 19.61
C ALA A 80 -0.12 13.76 18.62
N PRO A 81 -1.35 13.38 19.03
CA PRO A 81 -1.72 12.84 20.34
C PRO A 81 -1.39 11.36 20.49
N VAL A 82 -1.16 10.93 21.73
CA VAL A 82 -1.13 9.50 22.09
C VAL A 82 -2.55 9.09 22.46
N TRP A 83 -3.06 8.04 21.79
CA TRP A 83 -4.32 7.40 22.16
C TRP A 83 -4.06 5.97 22.62
N ASN A 84 -4.86 5.52 23.58
CA ASN A 84 -4.81 4.15 24.08
C ASN A 84 -5.81 3.28 23.34
N TYR A 85 -5.43 2.03 23.10
CA TYR A 85 -6.34 1.01 22.61
C TYR A 85 -7.52 0.83 23.59
N GLN A 86 -8.72 0.60 23.05
CA GLN A 86 -9.91 0.28 23.82
C GLN A 86 -10.47 -1.09 23.36
N PRO A 87 -11.02 -1.90 24.27
CA PRO A 87 -11.73 -3.12 23.90
C PRO A 87 -12.80 -2.84 22.83
N GLY A 88 -12.80 -3.64 21.75
CA GLY A 88 -13.71 -3.48 20.62
C GLY A 88 -13.10 -2.74 19.42
N TYR A 89 -11.95 -2.09 19.57
CA TYR A 89 -11.20 -1.58 18.41
C TYR A 89 -10.62 -2.74 17.58
N PRO A 90 -10.53 -2.61 16.24
CA PRO A 90 -9.85 -3.60 15.42
C PRO A 90 -8.42 -3.83 15.90
N ASP A 91 -7.98 -5.07 16.08
CA ASP A 91 -6.66 -5.44 16.59
C ASP A 91 -5.95 -6.47 15.68
N TRP A 92 -6.22 -6.39 14.37
CA TRP A 92 -5.71 -7.33 13.36
C TRP A 92 -4.18 -7.43 13.31
N GLY A 93 -3.46 -6.41 13.81
CA GLY A 93 -2.01 -6.42 13.96
C GLY A 93 -1.50 -7.05 15.27
N GLY A 94 -2.37 -7.72 16.04
CA GLY A 94 -2.05 -8.35 17.32
C GLY A 94 -1.62 -7.35 18.39
N ASP A 95 -0.73 -7.79 19.27
CA ASP A 95 -0.29 -7.01 20.43
C ASP A 95 0.30 -5.64 20.07
N ALA A 96 0.88 -5.51 18.87
CA ALA A 96 1.41 -4.24 18.39
C ALA A 96 0.32 -3.14 18.31
N TRP A 97 -0.93 -3.52 18.00
CA TRP A 97 -2.07 -2.59 17.89
C TRP A 97 -2.75 -2.33 19.23
N ARG A 98 -2.45 -3.10 20.28
CA ARG A 98 -3.02 -2.92 21.63
C ARG A 98 -2.20 -1.98 22.52
N GLN A 99 -1.09 -1.45 22.00
CA GLN A 99 -0.23 -0.49 22.71
C GLN A 99 -0.72 0.96 22.55
N PRO A 100 -0.35 1.87 23.46
CA PRO A 100 -0.48 3.30 23.24
C PRO A 100 0.13 3.68 21.88
N THR A 101 -0.64 4.42 21.08
CA THR A 101 -0.27 4.74 19.71
C THR A 101 -0.25 6.25 19.52
N ASP A 102 0.85 6.75 19.00
CA ASP A 102 1.02 8.09 18.47
C ASP A 102 1.03 8.05 16.92
N PRO A 103 1.11 9.20 16.22
CA PRO A 103 1.13 9.21 14.75
C PRO A 103 2.28 8.40 14.13
N ALA A 104 3.48 8.43 14.70
CA ALA A 104 4.63 7.66 14.22
C ALA A 104 4.38 6.14 14.31
N ARG A 105 3.89 5.67 15.46
CA ARG A 105 3.52 4.26 15.67
C ARG A 105 2.35 3.86 14.77
N TRP A 106 1.37 4.74 14.61
CA TRP A 106 0.21 4.53 13.74
C TRP A 106 0.65 4.20 12.32
N ILE A 107 1.56 5.00 11.74
CA ILE A 107 2.06 4.77 10.39
C ILE A 107 2.95 3.53 10.31
N LYS A 108 3.85 3.33 11.28
CA LYS A 108 4.79 2.19 11.34
C LYS A 108 4.08 0.83 11.38
N TYR A 109 3.12 0.67 12.30
CA TYR A 109 2.39 -0.60 12.46
C TYR A 109 1.07 -0.64 11.69
N SER A 110 0.76 0.42 10.94
CA SER A 110 -0.45 0.55 10.14
C SER A 110 -1.74 0.38 10.96
N VAL A 111 -1.77 0.92 12.18
CA VAL A 111 -2.85 0.76 13.17
C VAL A 111 -4.18 1.31 12.64
N VAL A 112 -5.18 0.45 12.38
CA VAL A 112 -6.42 0.90 11.73
C VAL A 112 -7.29 1.74 12.65
N TRP A 113 -7.42 1.37 13.93
CA TRP A 113 -8.28 2.10 14.85
C TRP A 113 -7.84 3.56 15.03
N TYR A 114 -6.54 3.86 14.93
CA TYR A 114 -6.04 5.23 15.01
C TYR A 114 -6.48 6.07 13.79
N SER A 115 -6.54 5.47 12.60
CA SER A 115 -7.14 6.09 11.41
C SER A 115 -8.61 6.41 11.62
N GLN A 116 -9.37 5.46 12.19
CA GLN A 116 -10.79 5.63 12.45
C GLN A 116 -11.05 6.74 13.46
N LEU A 117 -10.25 6.82 14.54
CA LEU A 117 -10.37 7.91 15.51
C LEU A 117 -10.04 9.27 14.88
N THR A 118 -9.00 9.34 14.06
CA THR A 118 -8.64 10.58 13.33
C THR A 118 -9.77 11.00 12.38
N ALA A 119 -10.33 10.07 11.61
CA ALA A 119 -11.44 10.33 10.69
C ALA A 119 -12.73 10.72 11.43
N ARG A 120 -13.04 10.07 12.57
CA ARG A 120 -14.18 10.44 13.43
C ARG A 120 -14.03 11.83 14.05
N ALA A 121 -12.83 12.19 14.50
CA ALA A 121 -12.54 13.53 15.02
C ALA A 121 -12.67 14.62 13.94
N LEU A 122 -12.44 14.29 12.67
CA LEU A 122 -12.74 15.16 11.53
C LEU A 122 -14.24 15.31 11.29
N GLY A 123 -14.99 14.20 11.37
CA GLY A 123 -16.40 14.11 10.99
C GLY A 123 -16.60 13.95 9.48
N GLN A 124 -17.72 13.33 9.09
CA GLN A 124 -18.00 12.90 7.71
C GLN A 124 -17.94 14.04 6.69
N GLU A 125 -18.53 15.20 7.01
CA GLU A 125 -18.58 16.33 6.08
C GLU A 125 -17.17 16.87 5.75
N ARG A 126 -16.33 17.04 6.77
CA ARG A 126 -14.94 17.48 6.55
C ARG A 126 -14.13 16.42 5.83
N PHE A 127 -14.32 15.14 6.19
CA PHE A 127 -13.65 14.04 5.54
C PHE A 127 -13.94 13.98 4.03
N GLN A 128 -15.21 14.11 3.64
CA GLN A 128 -15.61 14.21 2.23
C GLN A 128 -15.00 15.45 1.56
N ARG A 129 -15.05 16.63 2.20
CA ARG A 129 -14.47 17.86 1.65
C ARG A 129 -12.98 17.71 1.36
N TYR A 130 -12.21 17.10 2.26
CA TYR A 130 -10.79 16.85 1.98
C TYR A 130 -10.59 15.83 0.86
N ALA A 131 -11.35 14.73 0.85
CA ALA A 131 -11.24 13.72 -0.22
C ALA A 131 -11.47 14.36 -1.62
N SER A 132 -12.47 15.24 -1.72
CA SER A 132 -12.75 15.99 -2.95
C SER A 132 -11.73 17.08 -3.25
N ALA A 133 -11.28 17.84 -2.25
CA ALA A 133 -10.21 18.83 -2.44
C ALA A 133 -8.90 18.18 -2.91
N PHE A 134 -8.62 16.95 -2.47
CA PHE A 134 -7.48 16.16 -2.93
C PHE A 134 -7.73 15.49 -4.28
N GLN A 135 -8.97 15.46 -4.76
CA GLN A 135 -9.41 14.68 -5.92
C GLN A 135 -8.91 13.23 -5.83
N TYR A 136 -9.15 12.61 -4.66
CA TYR A 136 -8.54 11.33 -4.33
C TYR A 136 -9.36 10.17 -4.94
N GLY A 137 -8.96 9.74 -6.14
CA GLY A 137 -9.56 8.59 -6.83
C GLY A 137 -11.02 8.85 -7.22
N ASN A 138 -11.93 7.98 -6.79
CA ASN A 138 -13.38 8.19 -6.96
C ASN A 138 -14.01 9.10 -5.90
N GLU A 139 -13.23 9.59 -4.93
CA GLU A 139 -13.65 10.49 -3.85
C GLU A 139 -14.77 9.96 -2.94
N ASP A 140 -15.17 8.70 -3.10
CA ASP A 140 -16.31 8.11 -2.40
C ASP A 140 -15.90 7.60 -1.02
N VAL A 141 -16.10 8.46 -0.02
CA VAL A 141 -15.88 8.13 1.39
C VAL A 141 -17.17 7.83 2.15
N SER A 142 -18.22 7.39 1.45
CA SER A 142 -19.52 7.09 2.08
C SER A 142 -19.55 5.79 2.89
N GLY A 143 -18.68 4.83 2.54
CA GLY A 143 -18.66 3.49 3.13
C GLY A 143 -19.63 2.53 2.45
N GLU A 144 -20.03 1.49 3.17
CA GLU A 144 -20.97 0.50 2.63
C GLU A 144 -22.40 1.08 2.54
N PRO A 145 -23.15 0.76 1.47
CA PRO A 145 -24.51 1.24 1.28
C PRO A 145 -25.40 1.00 2.51
N GLY A 146 -26.04 2.06 3.01
CA GLY A 146 -26.96 2.01 4.16
C GLY A 146 -26.31 1.83 5.54
N LYS A 147 -24.98 1.66 5.64
CA LYS A 147 -24.30 1.47 6.93
C LYS A 147 -23.75 2.73 7.57
N HIS A 148 -23.63 3.82 6.79
CA HIS A 148 -23.07 5.11 7.24
C HIS A 148 -21.70 4.98 7.94
N ASN A 149 -20.85 4.05 7.44
CA ASN A 149 -19.58 3.67 8.07
C ASN A 149 -18.34 4.19 7.32
N GLY A 150 -18.48 5.29 6.59
CA GLY A 150 -17.39 5.89 5.80
C GLY A 150 -16.12 6.20 6.61
N LEU A 151 -16.30 6.80 7.80
CA LEU A 151 -15.21 7.12 8.75
C LEU A 151 -14.55 5.87 9.36
N ASP A 152 -15.20 4.71 9.27
CA ASP A 152 -14.74 3.49 9.91
C ASP A 152 -13.89 2.64 8.95
N GLY A 153 -14.06 2.85 7.64
CA GLY A 153 -13.30 2.06 6.69
C GLY A 153 -13.68 2.20 5.22
N ALA A 154 -14.10 3.38 4.74
CA ALA A 154 -14.31 3.58 3.29
C ALA A 154 -13.11 3.13 2.43
N TRP A 155 -11.90 3.19 2.98
CA TRP A 155 -10.64 2.76 2.37
C TRP A 155 -10.32 1.26 2.49
N ILE A 156 -11.13 0.48 3.21
CA ILE A 156 -10.89 -0.95 3.52
C ILE A 156 -11.96 -1.78 2.83
N ASN A 157 -11.68 -2.32 1.63
CA ASN A 157 -12.63 -3.17 0.89
C ASN A 157 -14.05 -2.56 0.75
N SER A 158 -14.19 -1.22 0.76
CA SER A 158 -15.48 -0.53 0.92
C SER A 158 -15.81 0.35 -0.29
N SER A 159 -16.08 1.65 -0.16
CA SER A 159 -16.48 2.55 -1.26
C SER A 159 -15.31 3.21 -2.01
N LEU A 160 -14.26 3.59 -1.29
CA LEU A 160 -13.17 4.39 -1.84
C LEU A 160 -12.29 3.55 -2.78
N ARG A 161 -12.00 4.09 -3.96
CA ARG A 161 -11.22 3.43 -5.01
C ARG A 161 -10.27 4.42 -5.67
N ILE A 162 -9.03 4.00 -5.93
CA ILE A 162 -8.00 4.79 -6.61
C ILE A 162 -7.10 3.88 -7.46
N SER A 163 -6.65 4.37 -8.62
CA SER A 163 -5.71 3.66 -9.49
C SER A 163 -4.25 4.04 -9.22
N PRO A 164 -3.26 3.23 -9.68
CA PRO A 164 -1.85 3.60 -9.62
C PRO A 164 -1.55 4.97 -10.26
N LEU A 165 -2.15 5.30 -11.40
CA LEU A 165 -1.98 6.60 -12.05
C LEU A 165 -2.60 7.75 -11.25
N GLU A 166 -3.74 7.53 -10.61
CA GLU A 166 -4.37 8.52 -9.73
C GLU A 166 -3.57 8.74 -8.44
N GLN A 167 -2.93 7.70 -7.90
CA GLN A 167 -1.98 7.85 -6.80
C GLN A 167 -0.85 8.81 -7.20
N LEU A 168 -0.29 8.69 -8.41
CA LEU A 168 0.73 9.63 -8.88
C LEU A 168 0.18 11.06 -8.97
N ALA A 169 -1.03 11.25 -9.49
CA ALA A 169 -1.65 12.58 -9.58
C ALA A 169 -1.82 13.23 -8.20
N PHE A 170 -2.29 12.48 -7.21
CA PHE A 170 -2.37 12.93 -5.82
C PHE A 170 -0.99 13.25 -5.24
N LEU A 171 -0.02 12.34 -5.40
CA LEU A 171 1.33 12.48 -4.85
C LEU A 171 2.07 13.67 -5.46
N ARG A 172 1.87 13.97 -6.75
CA ARG A 172 2.43 15.18 -7.37
C ARG A 172 1.92 16.45 -6.72
N LYS A 173 0.61 16.55 -6.48
CA LYS A 173 0.03 17.69 -5.76
C LYS A 173 0.58 17.78 -4.33
N LEU A 174 0.78 16.64 -3.67
CA LEU A 174 1.37 16.59 -2.33
C LEU A 174 2.80 17.14 -2.30
N VAL A 175 3.71 16.57 -3.11
CA VAL A 175 5.15 16.92 -3.03
C VAL A 175 5.46 18.31 -3.55
N ASN A 176 4.61 18.85 -4.43
CA ASN A 176 4.66 20.23 -4.90
C ASN A 176 3.89 21.22 -4.01
N ARG A 177 3.35 20.76 -2.88
CA ARG A 177 2.55 21.57 -1.93
C ARG A 177 1.36 22.31 -2.57
N GLN A 178 0.66 21.65 -3.49
CA GLN A 178 -0.48 22.18 -4.26
C GLN A 178 -1.85 21.77 -3.69
N LEU A 179 -1.88 20.96 -2.63
CA LEU A 179 -3.11 20.70 -1.89
C LEU A 179 -3.49 21.93 -1.04
N PRO A 180 -4.77 22.17 -0.73
CA PRO A 180 -5.17 23.31 0.09
C PRO A 180 -4.97 22.99 1.58
N LEU A 181 -3.71 22.90 2.03
CA LEU A 181 -3.35 22.53 3.40
C LEU A 181 -2.35 23.53 4.00
N LYS A 182 -2.31 23.60 5.33
CA LYS A 182 -1.27 24.31 6.07
C LYS A 182 0.12 23.68 5.80
N PRO A 183 1.20 24.48 5.74
CA PRO A 183 2.57 23.98 5.57
C PRO A 183 2.95 22.85 6.55
N ALA A 184 2.55 22.98 7.81
CA ALA A 184 2.83 21.98 8.86
C ALA A 184 2.26 20.58 8.56
N ALA A 185 1.18 20.47 7.77
CA ALA A 185 0.64 19.17 7.38
C ALA A 185 1.57 18.42 6.42
N TYR A 186 2.22 19.13 5.50
CA TYR A 186 3.25 18.57 4.61
C TYR A 186 4.48 18.13 5.39
N ASP A 187 4.94 18.97 6.32
CA ASP A 187 6.15 18.70 7.11
C ASP A 187 5.96 17.46 8.00
N LEU A 188 4.77 17.32 8.59
CA LEU A 188 4.42 16.12 9.35
C LEU A 188 4.34 14.88 8.44
N ALA A 189 3.77 14.99 7.24
CA ALA A 189 3.74 13.87 6.30
C ALA A 189 5.16 13.45 5.86
N GLU A 190 6.06 14.39 5.62
CA GLU A 190 7.45 14.06 5.28
C GLU A 190 8.17 13.34 6.44
N THR A 191 7.88 13.74 7.68
CA THR A 191 8.42 13.07 8.89
C THR A 191 7.86 11.66 9.08
N LEU A 192 6.54 11.49 8.95
CA LEU A 192 5.85 10.25 9.28
C LEU A 192 6.07 9.12 8.27
N PHE A 193 6.33 9.47 7.01
CA PHE A 193 6.35 8.53 5.90
C PHE A 193 7.75 8.21 5.38
N ASP A 194 8.83 8.61 6.07
CA ASP A 194 10.21 8.19 5.71
C ASP A 194 10.30 6.65 5.69
N ALA A 195 10.68 6.10 4.54
CA ALA A 195 10.79 4.68 4.26
C ALA A 195 12.25 4.22 4.11
N GLY A 196 13.22 5.11 4.31
CA GLY A 196 14.65 4.84 4.17
C GLY A 196 15.20 5.18 2.79
N GLU A 197 16.31 4.53 2.44
CA GLU A 197 17.10 4.88 1.24
C GLU A 197 17.25 3.70 0.29
N ALA A 198 17.28 3.99 -1.02
CA ALA A 198 17.59 3.04 -2.08
C ALA A 198 18.25 3.75 -3.27
N GLY A 199 19.39 3.26 -3.76
CA GLY A 199 20.08 3.85 -4.92
C GLY A 199 20.53 5.32 -4.72
N GLY A 200 20.80 5.73 -3.49
CA GLY A 200 21.10 7.12 -3.13
C GLY A 200 19.90 8.06 -3.15
N TRP A 201 18.69 7.54 -3.33
CA TRP A 201 17.45 8.28 -3.12
C TRP A 201 16.93 8.05 -1.71
N ARG A 202 16.42 9.08 -1.06
CA ARG A 202 15.56 8.92 0.12
C ARG A 202 14.12 8.74 -0.33
N LEU A 203 13.47 7.68 0.13
CA LEU A 203 12.11 7.33 -0.22
C LEU A 203 11.19 7.62 0.97
N TYR A 204 10.00 8.09 0.65
CA TYR A 204 8.90 8.28 1.57
C TYR A 204 7.71 7.53 1.01
N GLY A 205 6.97 6.78 1.81
CA GLY A 205 5.82 6.06 1.29
C GLY A 205 5.07 5.24 2.30
N LYS A 206 3.97 4.65 1.81
CA LYS A 206 3.10 3.82 2.63
C LYS A 206 2.73 2.53 1.93
N THR A 207 2.83 1.45 2.69
CA THR A 207 2.30 0.14 2.29
C THR A 207 0.80 0.03 2.52
N GLY A 208 0.13 -0.74 1.66
CA GLY A 208 -1.27 -1.15 1.84
C GLY A 208 -1.47 -2.59 1.40
N THR A 209 -2.34 -3.32 2.08
CA THR A 209 -2.74 -4.67 1.66
C THR A 209 -4.25 -4.74 1.72
N GLY A 210 -4.87 -5.10 0.60
CA GLY A 210 -6.30 -5.36 0.50
C GLY A 210 -6.51 -6.82 0.10
N SER A 211 -7.56 -7.44 0.62
CA SER A 211 -7.93 -8.81 0.31
C SER A 211 -9.44 -8.85 0.09
N PRO A 212 -9.93 -8.42 -1.09
CA PRO A 212 -11.34 -8.56 -1.40
C PRO A 212 -11.60 -10.02 -1.74
N GLY A 213 -12.31 -10.73 -0.88
CA GLY A 213 -12.92 -11.99 -1.28
C GLY A 213 -14.26 -11.78 -1.97
N GLY A 214 -14.97 -12.88 -2.19
CA GLY A 214 -16.35 -12.83 -2.69
C GLY A 214 -17.23 -12.01 -1.76
N ASN A 215 -18.03 -11.10 -2.33
CA ASN A 215 -18.98 -10.23 -1.61
C ASN A 215 -18.34 -9.31 -0.54
N GLY A 216 -17.05 -8.95 -0.68
CA GLY A 216 -16.37 -8.03 0.23
C GLY A 216 -15.85 -8.66 1.53
N VAL A 217 -16.01 -9.98 1.71
CA VAL A 217 -15.44 -10.74 2.83
C VAL A 217 -13.95 -10.94 2.61
N TYR A 218 -13.11 -10.80 3.65
CA TYR A 218 -11.67 -11.00 3.53
C TYR A 218 -11.34 -12.46 3.12
N THR A 219 -10.68 -12.66 1.98
CA THR A 219 -10.06 -13.94 1.60
C THR A 219 -8.55 -13.75 1.44
N PRO A 220 -7.70 -14.53 2.12
CA PRO A 220 -6.24 -14.41 2.01
C PRO A 220 -5.70 -14.63 0.59
N ASP A 221 -6.39 -15.44 -0.20
CA ASP A 221 -6.09 -15.65 -1.62
C ASP A 221 -6.54 -14.43 -2.42
N ASN A 222 -5.79 -14.07 -3.47
CA ASN A 222 -6.03 -12.87 -4.29
C ASN A 222 -5.78 -11.52 -3.59
N ALA A 223 -5.01 -11.51 -2.49
CA ALA A 223 -4.58 -10.29 -1.85
C ALA A 223 -3.79 -9.39 -2.82
N TYR A 224 -4.09 -8.10 -2.85
CA TYR A 224 -3.26 -7.11 -3.53
C TYR A 224 -2.49 -6.24 -2.55
N GLY A 225 -1.32 -5.78 -3.01
CA GLY A 225 -0.34 -5.07 -2.21
C GLY A 225 0.10 -3.79 -2.88
N TRP A 226 -0.01 -2.70 -2.14
CA TRP A 226 0.44 -1.37 -2.53
C TRP A 226 1.75 -1.00 -1.85
N PHE A 227 2.61 -0.31 -2.58
CA PHE A 227 3.55 0.65 -2.03
C PHE A 227 3.54 1.92 -2.87
N VAL A 228 3.16 3.04 -2.27
CA VAL A 228 3.00 4.33 -2.95
C VAL A 228 3.74 5.42 -2.19
N GLY A 229 4.27 6.41 -2.90
CA GLY A 229 5.08 7.43 -2.25
C GLY A 229 5.87 8.31 -3.20
N TRP A 230 6.90 8.96 -2.66
CA TRP A 230 7.81 9.82 -3.42
C TRP A 230 9.25 9.61 -2.98
N ALA A 231 10.18 10.07 -3.80
CA ALA A 231 11.60 9.96 -3.56
C ALA A 231 12.32 11.29 -3.87
N ARG A 232 13.40 11.56 -3.15
CA ARG A 232 14.24 12.76 -3.33
C ARG A 232 15.71 12.37 -3.51
N LYS A 233 16.39 13.03 -4.45
CA LYS A 233 17.85 12.96 -4.65
C LYS A 233 18.31 14.22 -5.38
N ASP A 234 19.27 14.93 -4.81
CA ASP A 234 19.95 16.08 -5.45
C ASP A 234 18.98 17.09 -6.10
N GLY A 235 17.92 17.47 -5.38
CA GLY A 235 16.88 18.40 -5.84
C GLY A 235 15.83 17.81 -6.79
N ARG A 236 16.02 16.58 -7.29
CA ARG A 236 15.01 15.86 -8.08
C ARG A 236 13.97 15.20 -7.16
N GLN A 237 12.73 15.18 -7.64
CA GLN A 237 11.60 14.53 -6.97
C GLN A 237 10.91 13.57 -7.93
N LEU A 238 10.75 12.31 -7.52
CA LEU A 238 9.96 11.33 -8.25
C LEU A 238 8.78 10.89 -7.39
N VAL A 239 7.64 10.61 -8.01
CA VAL A 239 6.49 9.95 -7.38
C VAL A 239 6.35 8.54 -7.92
N PHE A 240 5.87 7.60 -7.11
CA PHE A 240 5.73 6.21 -7.52
C PHE A 240 4.48 5.55 -6.94
N ALA A 241 4.01 4.54 -7.67
CA ALA A 241 3.02 3.59 -7.21
C ALA A 241 3.37 2.19 -7.72
N ARG A 242 3.45 1.22 -6.80
CA ARG A 242 3.54 -0.21 -7.11
C ARG A 242 2.33 -0.93 -6.55
N LEU A 243 1.71 -1.73 -7.40
CA LEU A 243 0.59 -2.61 -7.09
C LEU A 243 0.92 -4.01 -7.60
N LEU A 244 0.87 -4.98 -6.69
CA LEU A 244 0.96 -6.40 -7.00
C LEU A 244 -0.29 -7.13 -6.54
N GLN A 245 -0.53 -8.32 -7.11
CA GLN A 245 -1.59 -9.22 -6.68
C GLN A 245 -1.04 -10.63 -6.54
N ASP A 246 -1.37 -11.26 -5.42
CA ASP A 246 -1.01 -12.64 -5.14
C ASP A 246 -2.04 -13.61 -5.73
N GLU A 247 -1.62 -14.78 -6.18
CA GLU A 247 -2.55 -15.87 -6.49
C GLU A 247 -2.98 -16.64 -5.22
N LYS A 248 -2.13 -16.67 -4.20
CA LYS A 248 -2.33 -17.39 -2.94
C LYS A 248 -1.81 -16.57 -1.77
N ALA A 249 -2.33 -16.82 -0.57
CA ALA A 249 -1.81 -16.19 0.64
C ALA A 249 -0.30 -16.39 0.81
N THR A 250 0.44 -15.30 0.99
CA THR A 250 1.90 -15.31 1.19
C THR A 250 2.33 -14.53 2.43
N ARG A 251 3.55 -14.81 2.93
CA ARG A 251 4.21 -14.04 3.99
C ARG A 251 5.62 -13.61 3.53
N PRO A 252 6.04 -12.35 3.76
CA PRO A 252 5.26 -11.26 4.32
C PRO A 252 4.11 -10.84 3.39
N ASN A 253 3.16 -10.06 3.91
CA ASN A 253 1.96 -9.68 3.16
C ASN A 253 2.28 -8.84 1.91
N ALA A 254 1.29 -8.74 1.01
CA ALA A 254 1.43 -8.12 -0.30
C ALA A 254 2.00 -6.69 -0.29
N GLY A 255 1.53 -5.82 0.60
CA GLY A 255 2.05 -4.45 0.70
C GLY A 255 3.52 -4.38 1.15
N LEU A 256 3.95 -5.28 2.05
CA LEU A 256 5.36 -5.33 2.47
C LEU A 256 6.26 -5.81 1.32
N ARG A 257 5.85 -6.83 0.57
CA ARG A 257 6.58 -7.25 -0.63
C ARG A 257 6.60 -6.17 -1.71
N ALA A 258 5.49 -5.46 -1.93
CA ALA A 258 5.45 -4.34 -2.87
C ALA A 258 6.49 -3.27 -2.52
N ARG A 259 6.68 -2.97 -1.22
CA ARG A 259 7.75 -2.08 -0.76
C ARG A 259 9.13 -2.67 -1.01
N ASP A 260 9.39 -3.86 -0.49
CA ASP A 260 10.72 -4.46 -0.52
C ASP A 260 11.20 -4.68 -1.97
N ASP A 261 10.29 -5.10 -2.84
CA ASP A 261 10.56 -5.24 -4.27
C ASP A 261 10.81 -3.89 -4.94
N LEU A 262 9.97 -2.86 -4.69
CA LEU A 262 10.20 -1.53 -5.26
C LEU A 262 11.54 -0.95 -4.80
N MET A 263 11.87 -1.06 -3.52
CA MET A 263 13.12 -0.52 -2.97
C MET A 263 14.35 -1.22 -3.57
N ARG A 264 14.29 -2.56 -3.73
CA ARG A 264 15.35 -3.32 -4.40
C ARG A 264 15.49 -2.91 -5.87
N ASP A 265 14.37 -2.78 -6.57
CA ASP A 265 14.35 -2.50 -8.01
C ASP A 265 14.57 -0.99 -8.31
N TRP A 266 14.52 -0.13 -7.29
CA TRP A 266 14.54 1.35 -7.41
C TRP A 266 15.68 1.91 -8.25
N PRO A 267 16.96 1.49 -8.07
CA PRO A 267 18.07 2.04 -8.86
C PRO A 267 17.88 1.87 -10.36
N ALA A 268 17.29 0.75 -10.80
CA ALA A 268 17.04 0.49 -12.22
C ALA A 268 15.87 1.32 -12.79
N MET A 269 14.92 1.74 -11.95
CA MET A 269 13.74 2.52 -12.36
C MET A 269 13.98 4.02 -12.34
N ALA A 270 14.66 4.53 -11.31
CA ALA A 270 14.81 5.97 -11.06
C ALA A 270 15.92 6.63 -11.89
N ASP A 271 16.95 5.85 -12.23
CA ASP A 271 18.12 6.30 -12.99
C ASP A 271 18.12 5.77 -14.42
N ALA A 272 17.00 5.22 -14.91
CA ALA A 272 16.85 4.78 -16.29
C ALA A 272 17.13 5.96 -17.26
N PRO A 273 17.87 5.74 -18.36
CA PRO A 273 18.12 6.79 -19.35
C PRO A 273 16.80 7.36 -19.84
N ARG A 274 16.72 8.69 -19.92
CA ARG A 274 15.57 9.39 -20.50
C ARG A 274 15.36 8.88 -21.93
N GLN A 275 14.26 8.17 -22.17
CA GLN A 275 13.78 7.89 -23.53
C GLN A 275 13.06 9.12 -24.07
#